data_AF-A0A818URG9-F1
#
_entry.id   AF-A0A818URG9-F1
#
_cell.length_a   1.000
_cell.length_b   1.000
_cell.length_c   1.000
_cell.angle_alpha   90.00
_cell.angle_beta   90.00
_cell.angle_gamma   90.00
#
_symmetry.space_group_name_H-M   'P 1'
#
loop_
_entity.id
_entity.type
_entity.pdbx_description
1 polymer ?
#
loop_
_entity_poly.entity_id
_entity_poly.type
_entity_poly.pdbx_seq_one_letter_code
_entity_poly.pdbx_strand_id
1 'polypeptide(L)'
;MRGSFIHNILQGGLFESGICFNCPAKAAFLAIAATMTDNFQNDEAIGSDAEFAGDDSKYGNVEPGDGSRFRRRGLFGLRERTMYQRLQKRLSQYVTLTNPELAAITKTAIIIAVELWKNPNSLNGKISVVLLMKNNG
;
A
#
# COMPACT_ATOMS: atom_id res chain seq x y z
N MET A 1 -18.09 -8.91 14.16
CA MET A 1 -18.60 -8.04 13.06
C MET A 1 -17.49 -7.45 12.18
N ARG A 2 -16.33 -7.02 12.70
CA ARG A 2 -15.18 -6.53 11.88
C ARG A 2 -14.63 -7.57 10.87
N GLY A 3 -14.54 -8.85 11.27
CA GLY A 3 -13.99 -9.90 10.42
C GLY A 3 -14.80 -10.19 9.14
N SER A 4 -16.14 -10.16 9.21
CA SER A 4 -17.02 -10.37 8.04
C SER A 4 -16.95 -9.19 7.05
N PHE A 5 -16.82 -7.95 7.55
CA PHE A 5 -16.69 -6.77 6.72
C PHE A 5 -15.37 -6.73 5.96
N ILE A 6 -14.24 -6.99 6.65
CA ILE A 6 -12.92 -7.08 6.00
C ILE A 6 -12.90 -8.23 4.99
N HIS A 7 -13.47 -9.39 5.35
CA HIS A 7 -13.57 -10.54 4.44
C HIS A 7 -14.30 -10.20 3.14
N ASN A 8 -15.46 -9.55 3.22
CA ASN A 8 -16.27 -9.22 2.04
C ASN A 8 -15.60 -8.18 1.13
N ILE A 9 -14.98 -7.14 1.71
CA ILE A 9 -14.28 -6.11 0.89
C ILE A 9 -13.04 -6.72 0.24
N LEU A 10 -12.32 -7.57 0.96
CA LEU A 10 -11.10 -8.21 0.44
C LEU A 10 -11.43 -9.23 -0.66
N GLN A 11 -12.53 -9.98 -0.52
CA GLN A 11 -13.05 -10.81 -1.62
C GLN A 11 -13.45 -9.99 -2.84
N GLY A 12 -14.10 -8.83 -2.66
CA GLY A 12 -14.43 -7.90 -3.74
C GLY A 12 -13.19 -7.42 -4.49
N GLY A 13 -12.15 -6.94 -3.78
CA GLY A 13 -10.89 -6.52 -4.41
C GLY A 13 -10.14 -7.66 -5.11
N LEU A 14 -10.16 -8.87 -4.55
CA LEU A 14 -9.60 -10.06 -5.21
C LEU A 14 -10.37 -10.48 -6.47
N PHE A 15 -11.69 -10.25 -6.50
CA PHE A 15 -12.52 -10.49 -7.68
C PHE A 15 -12.25 -9.48 -8.79
N GLU A 16 -12.28 -8.18 -8.48
CA GLU A 16 -11.99 -7.11 -9.43
C GLU A 16 -10.56 -7.17 -10.00
N SER A 17 -9.65 -7.83 -9.28
CA SER A 17 -8.27 -8.02 -9.71
C SER A 17 -8.03 -9.23 -10.63
N GLY A 18 -9.04 -10.07 -10.87
CA GLY A 18 -8.90 -11.31 -11.63
C GLY A 18 -8.14 -12.41 -10.87
N ILE A 19 -7.80 -12.17 -9.60
CA ILE A 19 -7.09 -13.11 -8.72
C ILE A 19 -8.06 -14.21 -8.22
N CYS A 20 -9.37 -14.02 -8.35
CA CYS A 20 -10.42 -14.89 -7.82
C CYS A 20 -10.36 -16.36 -8.27
N PHE A 21 -9.80 -16.68 -9.43
CA PHE A 21 -9.71 -18.06 -9.95
C PHE A 21 -8.31 -18.68 -9.85
N ASN A 22 -7.32 -17.92 -9.35
CA ASN A 22 -5.95 -18.38 -9.20
C ASN A 22 -5.59 -18.43 -7.71
N CYS A 23 -5.79 -19.60 -7.09
CA CYS A 23 -5.49 -19.83 -5.67
C CYS A 23 -4.05 -19.44 -5.28
N PRO A 24 -3.00 -19.76 -6.06
CA PRO A 24 -1.65 -19.27 -5.81
C PRO A 24 -1.54 -17.73 -5.76
N ALA A 25 -2.17 -17.01 -6.70
CA ALA A 25 -2.13 -15.56 -6.71
C ALA A 25 -2.84 -14.93 -5.49
N LYS A 26 -3.95 -15.54 -5.02
CA LYS A 26 -4.60 -15.13 -3.76
C LYS A 26 -3.67 -15.27 -2.57
N ALA A 27 -3.01 -16.43 -2.45
CA ALA A 27 -2.10 -16.70 -1.36
C ALA A 27 -0.93 -15.72 -1.36
N ALA A 28 -0.34 -15.44 -2.52
CA ALA A 28 0.74 -14.46 -2.66
C ALA A 28 0.30 -13.04 -2.28
N PHE A 29 -0.87 -12.59 -2.76
CA PHE A 29 -1.42 -11.27 -2.41
C PHE A 29 -1.62 -11.13 -0.90
N LEU A 30 -2.24 -12.14 -0.27
CA LEU A 30 -2.48 -12.16 1.17
C LEU A 30 -1.18 -12.21 1.98
N ALA A 31 -0.20 -12.99 1.54
CA ALA A 31 1.10 -13.09 2.19
C ALA A 31 1.86 -11.76 2.18
N ILE A 32 1.86 -11.05 1.05
CA ILE A 32 2.45 -9.70 0.96
C ILE A 32 1.70 -8.75 1.90
N ALA A 33 0.37 -8.72 1.82
CA ALA A 33 -0.44 -7.85 2.67
C ALA A 33 -0.15 -8.09 4.16
N ALA A 34 -0.16 -9.35 4.61
CA ALA A 34 0.15 -9.73 5.98
C ALA A 34 1.58 -9.30 6.36
N THR A 35 2.57 -9.52 5.50
CA THR A 35 3.97 -9.15 5.77
C THR A 35 4.13 -7.64 5.95
N MET A 36 3.48 -6.85 5.09
CA MET A 36 3.59 -5.40 5.15
C MET A 36 2.78 -4.79 6.29
N THR A 37 1.72 -5.44 6.76
CA THR A 37 0.82 -4.89 7.79
C THR A 37 1.03 -5.48 9.18
N ASP A 38 2.10 -6.26 9.38
CA ASP A 38 2.31 -7.04 10.61
C ASP A 38 1.06 -7.89 10.92
N ASN A 39 0.72 -8.78 9.99
CA ASN A 39 -0.47 -9.62 10.04
C ASN A 39 -1.79 -8.85 10.22
N PHE A 40 -1.99 -7.81 9.40
CA PHE A 40 -3.17 -6.93 9.38
C PHE A 40 -3.43 -6.18 10.69
N GLN A 41 -2.40 -6.02 11.55
CA GLN A 41 -2.51 -5.22 12.76
C GLN A 41 -2.31 -3.73 12.50
N ASN A 42 -1.50 -3.38 11.48
CA ASN A 42 -1.09 -2.01 11.19
C ASN A 42 -1.34 -1.66 9.72
N ASP A 43 -2.18 -0.66 9.46
CA ASP A 43 -2.47 -0.09 8.13
C ASP A 43 -1.74 1.24 7.89
N GLU A 44 -0.98 1.71 8.87
CA GLU A 44 -0.11 2.89 8.81
C GLU A 44 1.19 2.63 9.59
N ALA A 45 2.27 3.28 9.18
CA ALA A 45 3.51 3.28 9.97
C ALA A 45 3.32 4.05 11.27
N ILE A 46 3.64 3.41 12.39
CA ILE A 46 3.61 4.01 13.72
C ILE A 46 4.95 4.69 13.99
N GLY A 47 4.89 5.94 14.43
CA GLY A 47 6.06 6.76 14.74
C GLY A 47 5.68 8.23 14.91
N SER A 48 6.59 8.99 15.49
CA SER A 48 6.53 10.44 15.61
C SER A 48 6.96 11.13 14.32
N ASP A 49 6.55 12.39 14.14
CA ASP A 49 6.96 13.18 12.98
C ASP A 49 8.48 13.37 12.93
N ALA A 50 9.14 13.44 14.09
CA ALA A 50 10.59 13.53 14.19
C ALA A 50 11.28 12.25 13.69
N GLU A 51 10.73 11.07 13.99
CA GLU A 51 11.26 9.80 13.47
C GLU A 51 11.09 9.71 11.95
N PHE A 52 9.99 10.23 11.41
CA PHE A 52 9.76 10.25 9.96
C PHE A 52 10.52 11.34 9.22
N ALA A 53 10.98 12.41 9.88
CA ALA A 53 11.78 13.47 9.25
C ALA A 53 13.04 12.93 8.56
N GLY A 54 13.57 11.79 9.02
CA GLY A 54 14.69 11.09 8.38
C GLY A 54 14.40 10.61 6.95
N ASP A 55 13.14 10.62 6.52
CA ASP A 55 12.68 10.22 5.19
C ASP A 55 12.28 11.42 4.30
N ASP A 56 12.35 12.66 4.79
CA ASP A 56 11.91 13.87 4.07
C ASP A 56 12.59 14.08 2.71
N SER A 57 13.79 13.52 2.50
CA SER A 57 14.52 13.57 1.23
C SER A 57 14.89 12.19 0.69
N LYS A 58 14.23 11.13 1.19
CA LYS A 58 14.47 9.75 0.75
C LYS A 58 13.27 9.23 -0.05
N TYR A 59 13.51 8.17 -0.82
CA TYR A 59 12.45 7.43 -1.49
C TYR A 59 11.58 8.31 -2.42
N GLY A 60 12.10 9.42 -2.97
CA GLY A 60 11.29 10.32 -3.80
C GLY A 60 10.35 11.26 -3.01
N ASN A 61 10.59 11.44 -1.71
CA ASN A 61 10.23 12.66 -1.01
C ASN A 61 11.19 13.80 -1.38
N VAL A 62 10.68 15.04 -1.36
CA VAL A 62 11.44 16.20 -1.85
C VAL A 62 11.32 17.42 -0.93
N GLU A 63 10.36 17.43 -0.01
CA GLU A 63 10.11 18.56 0.90
C GLU A 63 10.26 18.15 2.37
N PRO A 64 10.75 19.04 3.26
CA PRO A 64 10.65 18.84 4.69
C PRO A 64 9.21 18.53 5.14
N GLY A 65 9.05 17.55 6.02
CA GLY A 65 7.76 17.02 6.46
C GLY A 65 7.14 15.94 5.54
N ASP A 66 7.71 15.68 4.35
CA ASP A 66 7.21 14.64 3.46
C ASP A 66 7.28 13.23 4.06
N GLY A 67 8.31 12.95 4.87
CA GLY A 67 8.46 11.65 5.53
C GLY A 67 7.27 11.35 6.42
N SER A 68 6.83 12.33 7.21
CA SER A 68 5.63 12.20 8.05
C SER A 68 4.34 12.21 7.21
N ARG A 69 4.21 13.17 6.28
CA ARG A 69 2.99 13.35 5.49
C ARG A 69 2.70 12.14 4.60
N PHE A 70 3.71 11.65 3.91
CA PHE A 70 3.65 10.50 3.00
C PHE A 70 4.27 9.25 3.63
N ARG A 71 4.09 9.09 4.94
CA ARG A 71 4.45 7.84 5.63
C ARG A 71 3.71 6.65 5.04
N ARG A 72 4.24 5.47 5.31
CA ARG A 72 3.73 4.21 4.75
C ARG A 72 2.29 3.94 5.22
N ARG A 73 1.39 3.66 4.29
CA ARG A 73 -0.02 3.30 4.53
C ARG A 73 -0.50 2.17 3.62
N GLY A 74 -1.58 1.52 4.05
CA GLY A 74 -2.29 0.49 3.31
C GLY A 74 -1.55 -0.85 3.20
N LEU A 75 -2.20 -1.81 2.56
CA LEU A 75 -1.78 -3.21 2.59
C LEU A 75 -0.46 -3.48 1.87
N PHE A 76 -0.14 -2.69 0.84
CA PHE A 76 1.05 -2.86 0.01
C PHE A 76 2.08 -1.73 0.24
N GLY A 77 1.97 -1.05 1.38
CA GLY A 77 2.97 -0.09 1.85
C GLY A 77 3.16 1.13 0.94
N LEU A 78 2.07 1.80 0.58
CA LEU A 78 2.11 3.09 -0.10
C LEU A 78 2.82 4.12 0.79
N ARG A 79 4.03 4.52 0.42
CA ARG A 79 4.81 5.58 1.07
C ARG A 79 5.14 6.64 0.04
N GLU A 80 5.93 7.66 0.42
CA GLU A 80 6.61 8.64 -0.42
C GLU A 80 5.73 9.52 -1.35
N ARG A 81 6.05 10.81 -1.45
CA ARG A 81 5.28 11.77 -2.27
C ARG A 81 5.08 11.30 -3.71
N THR A 82 6.14 10.76 -4.35
CA THR A 82 6.07 10.36 -5.76
C THR A 82 5.13 9.18 -6.02
N MET A 83 5.05 8.15 -5.16
CA MET A 83 4.05 7.10 -5.30
C MET A 83 2.63 7.62 -5.07
N TYR A 84 2.41 8.49 -4.07
CA TYR A 84 1.10 9.12 -3.88
C TYR A 84 0.69 9.95 -5.11
N GLN A 85 1.63 10.67 -5.74
CA GLN A 85 1.39 11.41 -6.99
C GLN A 85 1.00 10.48 -8.15
N ARG A 86 1.70 9.35 -8.31
CA ARG A 86 1.40 8.37 -9.37
C ARG A 86 0.04 7.72 -9.15
N LEU A 87 -0.28 7.32 -7.91
CA LEU A 87 -1.57 6.73 -7.60
C LEU A 87 -2.71 7.73 -7.69
N GLN A 88 -2.52 8.99 -7.29
CA GLN A 88 -3.55 10.03 -7.46
C GLN A 88 -3.94 10.19 -8.93
N LYS A 89 -3.00 10.08 -9.88
CA LYS A 89 -3.31 10.14 -11.32
C LYS A 89 -4.15 8.97 -11.81
N ARG A 90 -4.08 7.82 -11.15
CA ARG A 90 -4.78 6.58 -11.52
C ARG A 90 -6.08 6.38 -10.73
N LEU A 91 -6.11 6.83 -9.49
CA LEU A 91 -7.12 6.58 -8.47
C LEU A 91 -7.52 7.90 -7.76
N SER A 92 -7.78 8.96 -8.53
CA SER A 92 -8.01 10.33 -8.02
C SER A 92 -9.12 10.43 -6.97
N GLN A 93 -10.10 9.53 -7.01
CA GLN A 93 -11.22 9.44 -6.05
C GLN A 93 -10.88 8.72 -4.74
N TYR A 94 -9.74 8.04 -4.67
CA TYR A 94 -9.35 7.17 -3.55
C TYR A 94 -8.11 7.68 -2.81
N VAL A 95 -7.16 8.31 -3.50
CA VAL A 95 -5.93 8.84 -2.91
C VAL A 95 -5.64 10.23 -3.41
N THR A 96 -5.27 11.13 -2.50
CA THR A 96 -4.84 12.49 -2.85
C THR A 96 -3.60 12.89 -2.08
N LEU A 97 -2.88 13.91 -2.59
CA LEU A 97 -1.75 14.51 -1.87
C LEU A 97 -2.18 15.40 -0.71
N THR A 98 -3.42 15.89 -0.74
CA THR A 98 -3.98 16.73 0.33
C THR A 98 -4.36 15.89 1.54
N ASN A 99 -4.90 14.68 1.31
CA ASN A 99 -5.43 13.79 2.33
C ASN A 99 -4.79 12.40 2.21
N PRO A 100 -3.47 12.26 2.44
CA PRO A 100 -2.75 10.99 2.27
C PRO A 100 -3.19 9.90 3.25
N GLU A 101 -3.78 10.26 4.39
CA GLU A 101 -4.37 9.36 5.39
C GLU A 101 -5.50 8.49 4.83
N LEU A 102 -6.17 8.92 3.76
CA LEU A 102 -7.21 8.12 3.08
C LEU A 102 -6.67 6.77 2.60
N ALA A 103 -5.37 6.65 2.35
CA ALA A 103 -4.72 5.41 1.94
C ALA A 103 -4.74 4.31 3.02
N ALA A 104 -4.93 4.65 4.30
CA ALA A 104 -5.06 3.69 5.38
C ALA A 104 -6.49 3.13 5.51
N ILE A 105 -7.51 3.84 5.00
CA ILE A 105 -8.90 3.37 5.04
C ILE A 105 -9.01 2.02 4.33
N THR A 106 -9.55 1.01 5.01
CA THR A 106 -9.57 -0.40 4.55
C THR A 106 -9.99 -0.57 3.09
N LYS A 107 -11.08 0.09 2.67
CA LYS A 107 -11.57 0.03 1.28
C LYS A 107 -10.54 0.59 0.30
N THR A 108 -10.01 1.77 0.59
CA THR A 108 -8.99 2.45 -0.20
C THR A 108 -7.70 1.62 -0.26
N ALA A 109 -7.24 1.10 0.88
CA ALA A 109 -6.04 0.28 1.00
C ALA A 109 -6.10 -0.97 0.11
N ILE A 110 -7.27 -1.61 0.02
CA ILE A 110 -7.49 -2.77 -0.86
C ILE A 110 -7.44 -2.35 -2.34
N ILE A 111 -8.11 -1.25 -2.70
CA ILE A 111 -8.10 -0.73 -4.08
C ILE A 111 -6.68 -0.36 -4.51
N ILE A 112 -5.92 0.30 -3.64
CA ILE A 112 -4.51 0.62 -3.87
C ILE A 112 -3.70 -0.67 -4.06
N ALA A 113 -3.86 -1.65 -3.17
CA ALA A 113 -3.13 -2.91 -3.26
C ALA A 113 -3.43 -3.66 -4.58
N VAL A 114 -4.68 -3.65 -5.04
CA VAL A 114 -5.07 -4.19 -6.34
C VAL A 114 -4.40 -3.43 -7.48
N GLU A 115 -4.39 -2.10 -7.43
CA GLU A 115 -3.74 -1.29 -8.47
C GLU A 115 -2.23 -1.54 -8.52
N LEU A 116 -1.57 -1.62 -7.36
CA LEU A 116 -0.14 -1.92 -7.28
C LEU A 116 0.19 -3.35 -7.73
N TRP A 117 -0.70 -4.32 -7.48
CA TRP A 117 -0.56 -5.69 -7.98
C TRP A 117 -0.66 -5.75 -9.51
N LYS A 118 -1.64 -5.07 -10.10
CA LYS A 118 -1.82 -5.01 -11.57
C LYS A 118 -0.74 -4.18 -12.26
N ASN A 119 -0.28 -3.12 -11.62
CA ASN A 119 0.62 -2.13 -12.19
C ASN A 119 1.86 -1.95 -11.28
N PRO A 120 2.79 -2.91 -11.25
CA PRO A 120 3.96 -2.87 -10.37
C PRO A 120 4.88 -1.67 -10.64
N ASN A 121 4.82 -1.07 -11.84
CA ASN A 121 5.53 0.18 -12.18
C ASN A 121 5.05 1.41 -11.39
N SER A 122 3.91 1.30 -10.70
CA SER A 122 3.45 2.33 -9.77
C SER A 122 4.24 2.34 -8.45
N LEU A 123 4.98 1.27 -8.16
CA LEU A 123 5.97 1.22 -7.08
C LEU A 123 7.26 1.93 -7.51
N ASN A 124 7.91 2.67 -6.61
CA ASN A 124 9.29 3.09 -6.86
C ASN A 124 10.20 1.85 -6.91
N GLY A 125 11.11 1.81 -7.90
CA GLY A 125 11.89 0.65 -8.36
C GLY A 125 12.84 -0.04 -7.37
N LYS A 126 12.58 0.04 -6.06
CA LYS A 126 13.21 -0.77 -5.00
C LYS A 126 12.25 -1.71 -4.28
N ILE A 127 10.94 -1.49 -4.36
CA ILE A 127 9.94 -2.48 -3.95
C ILE A 127 9.42 -3.12 -5.22
N SER A 128 10.25 -3.95 -5.86
CA SER A 128 9.64 -4.96 -6.72
C SER A 128 8.96 -5.93 -5.77
N VAL A 129 7.67 -6.23 -5.97
CA VAL A 129 7.04 -7.41 -5.34
C VAL A 129 7.92 -8.67 -5.58
N VAL A 130 8.64 -8.67 -6.71
CA VAL A 130 9.70 -9.62 -7.06
C VAL A 130 10.89 -9.62 -6.07
N LEU A 131 11.28 -8.49 -5.46
CA LEU A 131 12.39 -8.41 -4.49
C LEU A 131 12.00 -9.00 -3.13
N LEU A 132 10.74 -8.82 -2.69
CA LEU A 132 10.20 -9.50 -1.50
C LEU A 132 10.09 -11.01 -1.70
N MET A 133 9.90 -11.47 -2.94
CA MET A 133 9.92 -12.90 -3.29
C MET A 133 11.34 -13.47 -3.51
N LYS A 134 12.34 -12.64 -3.84
CA LYS A 134 13.73 -13.08 -4.10
C LYS A 134 14.60 -13.18 -2.84
N ASN A 135 14.28 -12.45 -1.77
CA ASN A 135 15.11 -12.41 -0.55
C ASN A 135 14.76 -13.48 0.50
N ASN A 136 13.92 -14.46 0.16
CA ASN A 136 13.57 -15.62 1.01
C ASN A 136 13.96 -16.95 0.33
N GLY A 137 15.12 -16.98 -0.33
CA GLY A 137 15.75 -18.19 -0.86
C GLY A 137 17.17 -18.31 -0.34
#